data_AF-A0A937NQU1-F1
#
_entry.id   AF-A0A937NQU1-F1
#
_cell.length_a   1.000
_cell.length_b   1.000
_cell.length_c   1.000
_cell.angle_alpha   90.00
_cell.angle_beta   90.00
_cell.angle_gamma   90.00
#
_symmetry.space_group_name_H-M   'P 1'
#
loop_
_entity.id
_entity.type
_entity.pdbx_description
1 polymer ?
#
loop_
_entity_poly.entity_id
_entity_poly.type
_entity_poly.pdbx_seq_one_letter_code
_entity_poly.pdbx_strand_id
1 'polypeptide(L)'
;MFIALVFGETIREQISFQYKKIKTYTDNFYAIRNPQVIRRLRPPHPVSQEIKLASSFREPFVSFTPEDWDEFWSTIYGVYPVGEPQEPGLPNTMRQLSEEELRLELVERYQKPFVNFKERHWKGFFSIVFD
;
A
#
# COMPACT_ATOMS: atom_id res chain seq x y z
N MET A 1 44.77 10.66 21.74
CA MET A 1 44.13 10.71 20.41
C MET A 1 43.21 9.49 20.22
N PHE A 2 42.17 9.37 21.04
CA PHE A 2 41.19 8.28 20.98
C PHE A 2 39.78 8.84 21.23
N ILE A 3 39.66 9.81 22.14
CA ILE A 3 38.42 10.52 22.46
C ILE A 3 37.81 11.24 21.24
N ALA A 4 38.64 11.88 20.39
CA ALA A 4 38.15 12.60 19.21
C ALA A 4 37.62 11.68 18.09
N LEU A 5 38.16 10.47 17.96
CA LEU A 5 37.69 9.48 16.98
C LEU A 5 36.35 8.89 17.43
N VAL A 6 36.22 8.52 18.71
CA VAL A 6 34.96 8.00 19.28
C VAL A 6 33.85 9.06 19.21
N PHE A 7 34.12 10.32 19.56
CA PHE A 7 33.14 11.40 19.43
C PHE A 7 32.73 11.67 17.98
N GLY A 8 33.68 11.59 17.03
CA GLY A 8 33.38 11.75 15.60
C GLY A 8 32.47 10.65 15.06
N GLU A 9 32.68 9.41 15.49
CA GLU A 9 31.82 8.27 15.13
C GLU A 9 30.41 8.41 15.74
N THR A 10 30.29 8.77 17.03
CA THR A 10 28.98 8.96 17.68
C THR A 10 28.16 10.09 17.04
N ILE A 11 28.80 11.21 16.69
CA ILE A 11 28.12 12.33 16.01
C ILE A 11 27.67 11.91 14.60
N ARG A 12 28.51 11.18 13.87
CA ARG A 12 28.18 10.67 12.53
C ARG A 12 27.00 9.71 12.57
N GLU A 13 26.96 8.80 13.56
CA GLU A 13 25.85 7.89 13.77
C GLU A 13 24.54 8.62 14.10
N GLN A 14 24.58 9.62 15.00
CA GLN A 14 23.40 10.44 15.31
C GLN A 14 22.89 11.22 14.09
N ILE A 15 23.78 11.84 13.32
CA ILE A 15 23.39 12.57 12.09
C ILE A 15 22.80 11.60 11.07
N SER A 16 23.41 10.42 10.90
CA SER A 16 22.88 9.38 10.00
C SER A 16 21.49 8.92 10.43
N PHE A 17 21.27 8.70 11.73
CA PHE A 17 19.99 8.33 12.29
C PHE A 17 18.92 9.42 12.07
N GLN A 18 19.24 10.69 12.33
CA GLN A 18 18.32 11.79 12.09
C GLN A 18 17.99 11.93 10.59
N TYR A 19 18.97 11.75 9.71
CA TYR A 19 18.74 11.76 8.26
C TYR A 19 17.81 10.62 7.84
N LYS A 20 18.06 9.39 8.31
CA LYS A 20 17.17 8.24 8.07
C LYS A 20 15.75 8.55 8.56
N LYS A 21 15.62 9.09 9.78
CA LYS A 21 14.33 9.46 10.36
C LYS A 21 13.58 10.46 9.50
N ILE A 22 14.23 11.58 9.14
CA ILE A 22 13.64 12.61 8.28
C ILE A 22 13.23 12.01 6.94
N LYS A 23 14.12 11.24 6.30
CA LYS A 23 13.84 10.57 5.02
C LYS A 23 12.60 9.69 5.11
N THR A 24 12.51 8.81 6.10
CA THR A 24 11.33 7.95 6.31
C THR A 24 10.06 8.76 6.57
N TYR A 25 10.13 9.87 7.31
CA TYR A 25 8.96 10.76 7.47
C TYR A 25 8.54 11.43 6.17
N THR A 26 9.49 11.85 5.31
CA THR A 26 9.17 12.38 3.98
C THR A 26 8.58 11.31 3.06
N ASP A 27 9.15 10.11 3.05
CA ASP A 27 8.66 8.99 2.24
C ASP A 27 7.25 8.57 2.69
N ASN A 28 7.00 8.61 4.00
CA ASN A 28 5.70 8.34 4.61
C ASN A 28 4.77 9.57 4.68
N PHE A 29 5.16 10.74 4.16
CA PHE A 29 4.51 12.02 4.47
C PHE A 29 3.01 12.00 4.16
N TYR A 30 2.64 11.44 3.00
CA TYR A 30 1.25 11.30 2.59
C TYR A 30 0.45 10.33 3.47
N ALA A 31 1.10 9.30 4.00
CA ALA A 31 0.47 8.32 4.86
C ALA A 31 0.24 8.84 6.30
N ILE A 32 1.23 9.55 6.86
CA ILE A 32 1.21 9.99 8.26
C ILE A 32 0.32 11.22 8.46
N ARG A 33 0.33 12.18 7.52
CA ARG A 33 -0.42 13.44 7.66
C ARG A 33 -1.91 13.31 7.38
N ASN A 34 -2.32 12.31 6.60
CA ASN A 34 -3.72 12.13 6.21
C ASN A 34 -4.05 10.64 6.02
N PRO A 35 -4.21 9.86 7.11
CA PRO A 35 -4.63 8.45 7.01
C PRO A 35 -5.98 8.29 6.30
N GLN A 36 -6.84 9.32 6.34
CA GLN A 36 -8.10 9.34 5.59
C GLN A 36 -7.93 9.54 4.07
N VAL A 37 -6.84 10.17 3.61
CA VAL A 37 -6.54 10.33 2.18
C VAL A 37 -6.03 9.02 1.59
N ILE A 38 -5.29 8.21 2.36
CA ILE A 38 -4.92 6.85 1.95
C ILE A 38 -6.15 6.00 1.67
N ARG A 39 -7.21 6.16 2.49
CA ARG A 39 -8.52 5.47 2.34
C ARG A 39 -9.42 6.01 1.23
N ARG A 40 -8.91 6.91 0.37
CA ARG A 40 -9.65 7.44 -0.78
C ARG A 40 -8.81 7.47 -2.04
N LEU A 41 -7.72 6.68 -2.06
CA LEU A 41 -6.92 6.54 -3.26
C LEU A 41 -7.73 5.71 -4.26
N ARG A 42 -8.07 6.36 -5.38
CA ARG A 42 -8.76 5.76 -6.52
C ARG A 42 -7.86 5.87 -7.75
N PRO A 43 -8.04 4.97 -8.72
CA PRO A 43 -7.44 5.14 -10.04
C PRO A 43 -7.92 6.44 -10.71
N PRO A 44 -7.21 6.96 -11.73
CA PRO A 44 -7.59 8.20 -12.41
C PRO A 44 -8.97 8.16 -13.09
N HIS A 45 -9.38 6.97 -13.55
CA HIS A 45 -10.63 6.73 -14.26
C HIS A 45 -11.44 5.59 -13.61
N PRO A 46 -11.90 5.78 -12.35
CA PRO A 46 -12.45 4.69 -11.55
C PRO A 46 -13.72 4.12 -12.16
N VAL A 47 -14.62 4.97 -12.66
CA VAL A 47 -15.89 4.54 -13.27
C VAL A 47 -15.68 3.57 -14.44
N SER A 48 -14.66 3.79 -15.28
CA SER A 48 -14.39 2.89 -16.41
C SER A 48 -13.92 1.52 -15.94
N GLN A 49 -13.02 1.50 -14.96
CA GLN A 49 -12.50 0.27 -14.39
C GLN A 49 -13.56 -0.49 -13.59
N GLU A 50 -14.40 0.21 -12.81
CA GLU A 50 -15.54 -0.34 -12.07
C GLU A 50 -16.51 -1.08 -13.02
N ILE A 51 -16.88 -0.45 -14.15
CA ILE A 51 -17.74 -1.06 -15.17
C ILE A 51 -17.06 -2.29 -15.80
N LYS A 52 -15.76 -2.22 -16.13
CA LYS A 52 -15.00 -3.36 -16.68
C LYS A 52 -14.94 -4.52 -15.69
N LEU A 53 -14.74 -4.25 -14.40
CA LEU A 53 -14.69 -5.25 -13.34
C LEU A 53 -16.06 -5.92 -13.12
N ALA A 54 -17.13 -5.11 -13.01
CA ALA A 54 -18.50 -5.59 -12.87
C ALA A 54 -18.94 -6.45 -14.06
N SER A 55 -18.59 -6.06 -15.29
CA SER A 55 -18.93 -6.84 -16.49
C SER A 55 -18.11 -8.12 -16.65
N SER A 56 -16.81 -8.09 -16.29
CA SER A 56 -15.90 -9.22 -16.51
C SER A 56 -16.00 -10.30 -15.44
N PHE A 57 -16.17 -9.91 -14.18
CA PHE A 57 -16.10 -10.82 -13.03
C PHE A 57 -17.43 -10.97 -12.27
N ARG A 58 -18.42 -10.12 -12.58
CA ARG A 58 -19.76 -10.12 -11.95
C ARG A 58 -19.69 -9.91 -10.44
N GLU A 59 -19.96 -10.95 -9.64
CA GLU A 59 -19.91 -10.85 -8.19
C GLU A 59 -18.45 -10.80 -7.70
N PRO A 60 -18.14 -9.93 -6.71
CA PRO A 60 -19.06 -9.12 -5.92
C PRO A 60 -19.28 -7.73 -6.52
N PHE A 61 -18.56 -7.37 -7.57
CA PHE A 61 -18.49 -6.02 -8.14
C PHE A 61 -19.82 -5.46 -8.66
N VAL A 62 -20.71 -6.31 -9.17
CA VAL A 62 -22.06 -5.90 -9.59
C VAL A 62 -22.90 -5.44 -8.39
N SER A 63 -22.61 -5.97 -7.22
CA SER A 63 -23.33 -5.68 -5.97
C SER A 63 -22.68 -4.56 -5.15
N PHE A 64 -21.53 -4.04 -5.58
CA PHE A 64 -20.80 -3.01 -4.85
C PHE A 64 -21.55 -1.68 -4.82
N THR A 65 -21.70 -1.14 -3.62
CA THR A 65 -22.10 0.23 -3.35
C THR A 65 -20.91 1.19 -3.62
N PRO A 66 -21.14 2.51 -3.71
CA PRO A 66 -20.06 3.49 -3.78
C PRO A 66 -19.02 3.34 -2.66
N GLU A 67 -19.47 3.00 -1.45
CA GLU A 67 -18.61 2.76 -0.29
C GLU A 67 -17.77 1.48 -0.45
N ASP A 68 -18.35 0.41 -1.00
CA ASP A 68 -17.61 -0.83 -1.29
C ASP A 68 -16.51 -0.58 -2.34
N TRP A 69 -16.81 0.23 -3.35
CA TRP A 69 -15.82 0.65 -4.34
C TRP A 69 -14.70 1.48 -3.72
N ASP A 70 -15.03 2.40 -2.81
CA ASP A 70 -14.03 3.16 -2.06
C ASP A 70 -13.09 2.27 -1.27
N GLU A 71 -13.64 1.28 -0.56
CA GLU A 71 -12.85 0.33 0.21
C GLU A 71 -11.99 -0.57 -0.69
N PHE A 72 -12.57 -1.06 -1.79
CA PHE A 72 -11.86 -1.88 -2.77
C PHE A 72 -10.66 -1.13 -3.37
N TRP A 73 -10.87 0.11 -3.83
CA TRP A 73 -9.78 0.91 -4.41
C TRP A 73 -8.74 1.28 -3.36
N SER A 74 -9.16 1.58 -2.14
CA SER A 74 -8.23 1.80 -1.03
C SER A 74 -7.41 0.57 -0.68
N THR A 75 -7.95 -0.63 -0.91
CA THR A 75 -7.21 -1.87 -0.72
C THR A 75 -6.08 -2.01 -1.74
N ILE A 76 -6.36 -1.63 -2.99
CA ILE A 76 -5.41 -1.75 -4.10
C ILE A 76 -4.35 -0.64 -4.07
N TYR A 77 -4.79 0.61 -3.91
CA TYR A 77 -3.93 1.79 -4.00
C TYR A 77 -3.44 2.31 -2.66
N GLY A 78 -3.96 1.77 -1.56
CA GLY A 78 -3.58 2.14 -0.21
C GLY A 78 -2.11 1.87 0.08
N VAL A 79 -1.59 2.59 1.08
CA VAL A 79 -0.25 2.38 1.63
C VAL A 79 -0.36 1.86 3.05
N TYR A 80 0.40 0.80 3.31
CA TYR A 80 0.34 0.00 4.53
C TYR A 80 1.72 0.00 5.22
N PRO A 81 1.75 -0.03 6.57
CA PRO A 81 2.99 -0.17 7.29
C PRO A 81 3.57 -1.56 7.06
N VAL A 82 4.88 -1.64 6.80
CA VAL A 82 5.59 -2.90 6.59
C VAL A 82 6.44 -3.21 7.80
N GLY A 83 6.13 -4.35 8.42
CA GLY A 83 6.92 -4.91 9.50
C GLY A 83 7.02 -4.02 10.74
N GLU A 84 7.94 -4.39 11.62
CA GLU A 84 8.34 -3.56 12.74
C GLU A 84 9.28 -2.44 12.26
N PRO A 85 9.37 -1.32 13.01
CA PRO A 85 10.38 -0.31 12.74
C PRO A 85 11.76 -0.97 12.64
N GLN A 86 12.53 -0.64 11.59
CA GLN A 86 13.88 -1.19 11.41
C GLN A 86 14.80 -0.92 12.62
N GLU A 87 14.55 0.19 13.32
CA GLU A 87 15.26 0.58 14.53
C GLU A 87 14.28 1.26 15.51
N PRO A 88 14.43 1.08 16.84
CA PRO A 88 13.61 1.77 17.83
C PRO A 88 13.61 3.29 17.64
N GLY A 89 12.43 3.89 17.54
CA GLY A 89 12.25 5.35 17.36
C GLY A 89 12.18 5.83 15.91
N LEU A 90 12.30 4.94 14.92
CA LEU A 90 11.90 5.20 13.53
C LEU A 90 10.40 4.90 13.34
N PRO A 91 9.69 5.65 12.47
CA PRO A 91 8.34 5.26 12.06
C PRO A 91 8.37 4.03 11.13
N ASN A 92 7.29 3.24 11.12
CA ASN A 92 7.15 2.13 10.17
C ASN A 92 7.24 2.64 8.73
N THR A 93 7.95 1.94 7.86
CA THR A 93 7.96 2.23 6.43
C THR A 93 6.59 1.92 5.85
N MET A 94 6.01 2.86 5.11
CA MET A 94 4.74 2.67 4.41
C MET A 94 5.01 2.31 2.94
N ARG A 95 4.30 1.32 2.40
CA ARG A 95 4.32 1.03 0.95
C ARG A 95 2.99 0.48 0.47
N GLN A 96 2.81 0.44 -0.83
CA GLN A 96 1.71 -0.31 -1.45
C GLN A 96 1.96 -1.81 -1.34
N LEU A 97 0.88 -2.57 -1.23
CA LEU A 97 0.95 -4.02 -1.29
C LEU A 97 1.52 -4.46 -2.64
N SER A 98 2.39 -5.47 -2.61
CA SER A 98 2.85 -6.14 -3.83
C SER A 98 1.70 -6.91 -4.46
N GLU A 99 1.87 -7.33 -5.71
CA GLU A 99 0.83 -8.11 -6.40
C GLU A 99 0.46 -9.39 -5.63
N GLU A 100 1.45 -10.09 -5.07
CA GLU A 100 1.23 -11.29 -4.26
C GLU A 100 0.43 -11.00 -2.97
N GLU A 101 0.76 -9.91 -2.28
CA GLU A 101 0.02 -9.48 -1.08
C GLU A 101 -1.40 -9.04 -1.42
N LEU A 102 -1.58 -8.31 -2.53
CA LEU A 102 -2.92 -7.92 -3.01
C LEU A 102 -3.78 -9.15 -3.31
N ARG A 103 -3.22 -10.19 -3.93
CA ARG A 103 -3.96 -11.43 -4.20
C ARG A 103 -4.47 -12.05 -2.89
N LEU A 104 -3.62 -12.13 -1.87
CA LEU A 104 -4.01 -12.67 -0.55
C LEU A 104 -5.10 -11.81 0.11
N GLU A 105 -4.89 -10.49 0.16
CA GLU A 105 -5.83 -9.56 0.78
C GLU A 105 -7.20 -9.59 0.08
N LEU A 106 -7.22 -9.64 -1.25
CA LEU A 106 -8.44 -9.70 -2.05
C LEU A 106 -9.18 -11.04 -1.87
N VAL A 107 -8.46 -12.16 -1.73
CA VAL A 107 -9.07 -13.46 -1.42
C VAL A 107 -9.68 -13.46 -0.02
N GLU A 108 -9.00 -12.86 0.96
CA GLU A 108 -9.47 -12.78 2.34
C GLU A 108 -10.74 -11.92 2.45
N ARG A 109 -10.71 -10.72 1.87
CA ARG A 109 -11.84 -9.76 1.96
C ARG A 109 -13.01 -10.08 1.04
N TYR A 110 -12.71 -10.55 -0.17
CA TYR A 110 -13.69 -10.73 -1.24
C TYR A 110 -13.64 -12.17 -1.78
N GLN A 111 -13.90 -13.15 -0.92
CA GLN A 111 -13.72 -14.59 -1.22
C GLN A 111 -14.15 -15.01 -2.63
N LYS A 112 -15.34 -14.60 -3.08
CA LYS A 112 -15.75 -14.76 -4.48
C LYS A 112 -15.53 -13.43 -5.20
N PRO A 113 -14.90 -13.42 -6.38
CA PRO A 113 -14.50 -14.59 -7.19
C PRO A 113 -13.06 -15.05 -6.92
N PHE A 114 -12.30 -14.31 -6.10
CA PHE A 114 -10.84 -14.39 -6.05
C PHE A 114 -10.29 -15.74 -5.57
N VAL A 115 -11.01 -16.45 -4.69
CA VAL A 115 -10.61 -17.79 -4.22
C VAL A 115 -10.44 -18.80 -5.36
N ASN A 116 -11.14 -18.57 -6.49
CA ASN A 116 -11.10 -19.44 -7.67
C ASN A 116 -10.27 -18.85 -8.82
N PHE A 117 -9.59 -17.73 -8.60
CA PHE A 117 -8.74 -17.14 -9.62
C PHE A 117 -7.53 -18.02 -9.91
N LYS A 118 -7.30 -18.26 -11.21
CA LYS A 118 -6.07 -18.85 -11.73
C LYS A 118 -5.17 -17.71 -12.20
N GLU A 119 -3.90 -18.00 -12.47
CA GLU A 119 -2.92 -17.00 -12.91
C GLU A 119 -3.42 -16.11 -14.07
N ARG A 120 -4.06 -16.72 -15.06
CA ARG A 120 -4.67 -15.98 -16.19
C ARG A 120 -5.78 -15.01 -15.77
N HIS A 121 -6.56 -15.35 -14.73
CA HIS A 121 -7.62 -14.49 -14.20
C HIS A 121 -7.00 -13.31 -13.46
N TRP A 122 -5.96 -13.56 -12.64
CA TRP A 122 -5.19 -12.50 -11.98
C TRP A 122 -4.58 -11.53 -12.98
N LYS A 123 -3.93 -12.04 -14.04
CA LYS A 123 -3.37 -11.21 -15.09
C LYS A 123 -4.42 -10.32 -15.76
N GLY A 124 -5.59 -10.89 -16.10
CA GLY A 124 -6.70 -10.12 -16.67
C GLY A 124 -7.26 -9.09 -15.71
N PHE A 125 -7.43 -9.45 -14.44
CA PHE A 125 -7.89 -8.55 -13.39
C PHE A 125 -6.93 -7.35 -13.22
N PHE A 126 -5.64 -7.61 -13.05
CA PHE A 126 -4.65 -6.54 -12.89
C PHE A 126 -4.48 -5.70 -14.15
N SER A 127 -4.70 -6.27 -15.34
CA SER A 127 -4.75 -5.48 -16.57
C SER A 127 -5.95 -4.55 -16.68
N ILE A 128 -7.01 -4.74 -15.88
CA ILE A 128 -8.14 -3.81 -15.81
C ILE A 128 -7.89 -2.77 -14.72
N VAL A 129 -7.36 -3.21 -13.58
CA VAL A 129 -7.06 -2.36 -12.42
C VAL A 129 -5.97 -1.34 -12.74
N PHE A 130 -4.92 -1.74 -13.45
CA PHE A 130 -3.75 -0.90 -13.73
C PHE A 130 -3.71 -0.33 -15.16
N ASP A 131 -4.84 -0.38 -15.87
CA ASP A 131 -5.07 0.30 -17.17
C ASP A 131 -5.25 1.80 -16.98
#